data_AF-A0A4R4QSY7-F1
#
_entry.id   AF-A0A4R4QSY7-F1
#
_cell.length_a   1.000
_cell.length_b   1.000
_cell.length_c   1.000
_cell.angle_alpha   90.00
_cell.angle_beta   90.00
_cell.angle_gamma   90.00
#
_symmetry.space_group_name_H-M   'P 1'
#
loop_
_entity.id
_entity.type
_entity.pdbx_description
1 polymer ?
#
loop_
_entity_poly.entity_id
_entity_poly.type
_entity_poly.pdbx_seq_one_letter_code
_entity_poly.pdbx_strand_id
1 'polypeptide(L)' 'MADNLPEIVGVHDSRNRAGPALTFKHEAWTSFVTAVKQSS' A
#
# COMPACT_ATOMS: atom_id res chain seq x y z
N MET A 1 -0.95 -5.80 13.01
CA MET A 1 -1.02 -6.75 11.86
C MET A 1 -2.20 -6.28 11.03
N ALA A 2 -2.00 -6.03 9.74
CA ALA A 2 -3.11 -5.65 8.86
C ALA A 2 -3.90 -6.93 8.56
N ASP A 3 -5.18 -6.93 8.92
CA ASP A 3 -6.15 -7.90 8.43
C ASP A 3 -6.03 -7.90 6.90
N ASN A 4 -5.61 -9.04 6.32
CA ASN A 4 -5.43 -9.20 4.88
C ASN A 4 -6.80 -9.17 4.20
N LEU A 5 -7.34 -7.97 4.09
CA LEU A 5 -8.49 -7.64 3.29
C LEU A 5 -7.99 -7.68 1.84
N PRO A 6 -8.39 -8.68 1.05
CA PRO A 6 -7.79 -8.96 -0.26
C PRO A 6 -7.93 -7.79 -1.25
N GLU A 7 -8.83 -6.84 -0.96
CA GLU A 7 -9.12 -5.68 -1.81
C GLU A 7 -8.36 -4.42 -1.44
N ILE A 8 -7.71 -4.34 -0.27
CA ILE A 8 -7.02 -3.14 0.20
C ILE A 8 -5.56 -3.39 0.58
N VAL A 9 -4.73 -2.38 0.32
CA VAL A 9 -3.32 -2.34 0.70
C VAL A 9 -3.15 -1.23 1.72
N GLY A 10 -2.76 -1.60 2.95
CA GLY A 10 -2.41 -0.67 4.02
C GLY A 10 -0.92 -0.34 3.99
N VAL A 11 -0.57 0.94 3.87
CA VAL A 11 0.80 1.45 3.92
C VAL A 11 1.02 2.17 5.23
N HIS A 12 1.96 1.69 6.03
CA HIS A 12 2.36 2.30 7.29
C HIS A 12 3.76 2.89 7.20
N ASP A 13 3.99 3.97 7.94
CA ASP A 13 5.34 4.41 8.22
C ASP A 13 6.07 3.35 9.06
N SER A 14 7.26 2.95 8.59
CA SER A 14 8.03 1.87 9.22
C SER A 14 8.53 2.23 10.62
N ARG A 15 8.59 3.52 10.97
CA ARG A 15 9.03 4.03 12.28
C ARG A 15 7.87 4.20 13.27
N ASN A 16 6.63 4.29 12.80
CA ASN A 16 5.45 4.39 13.65
C ASN A 16 4.37 3.35 13.27
N ARG A 17 4.63 2.08 13.60
CA ARG A 17 3.70 0.96 13.33
C ARG A 17 2.32 1.10 14.00
N ALA A 18 2.19 1.90 15.06
CA ALA A 18 0.92 2.18 15.71
C ALA A 18 0.19 3.39 15.11
N GLY A 19 0.82 4.11 14.18
CA GLY A 19 0.24 5.25 13.49
C GLY A 19 -0.78 4.87 12.41
N PRO A 20 -1.54 5.85 11.92
CA PRO A 20 -2.55 5.64 10.88
C PRO A 20 -1.93 5.07 9.61
N ALA A 21 -2.63 4.13 8.97
CA ALA A 21 -2.28 3.59 7.67
C ALA A 21 -2.90 4.43 6.56
N LEU A 22 -2.18 4.59 5.44
CA LEU A 22 -2.79 4.97 4.18
C LEU A 22 -3.37 3.72 3.51
N THR A 23 -4.65 3.72 3.17
CA THR A 23 -5.32 2.59 2.53
C THR A 23 -5.54 2.86 1.05
N PHE A 24 -5.11 1.93 0.20
CA PHE A 24 -5.32 1.97 -1.24
C PHE A 24 -6.14 0.75 -1.67
N LYS A 25 -6.92 0.89 -2.75
CA LYS A 25 -7.44 -0.29 -3.46
C LYS A 25 -6.29 -1.07 -4.06
N HIS A 26 -6.43 -2.40 -4.12
CA HIS A 26 -5.42 -3.29 -4.69
C HIS A 26 -5.04 -2.90 -6.13
N GLU A 27 -6.04 -2.59 -6.99
CA GLU A 27 -5.76 -2.20 -8.39
C GLU A 27 -4.90 -0.94 -8.51
N ALA A 28 -5.18 0.05 -7.65
CA ALA A 28 -4.51 1.33 -7.68
C ALA A 28 -3.05 1.19 -7.24
N TRP A 29 -2.78 0.36 -6.22
CA TRP A 29 -1.43 0.06 -5.78
C TRP A 29 -0.61 -0.68 -6.85
N THR A 30 -1.20 -1.68 -7.50
CA THR A 30 -0.52 -2.42 -8.58
C THR A 30 -0.20 -1.52 -9.78
N SER A 31 -1.13 -0.65 -10.17
CA SER A 31 -0.90 0.34 -11.24
C SER A 31 0.25 1.30 -10.88
N PHE A 32 0.25 1.84 -9.65
CA PHE A 32 1.32 2.70 -9.14
C PHE A 32 2.69 2.02 -9.20
N VAL A 33 2.82 0.81 -8.65
CA VAL A 33 4.11 0.07 -8.63
C VAL A 33 4.59 -0.22 -10.05
N THR A 34 3.68 -0.54 -10.97
CA THR A 34 4.01 -0.79 -12.38
C THR A 34 4.56 0.48 -13.05
N ALA A 35 3.89 1.61 -12.87
CA ALA A 35 4.33 2.89 -13.42
C ALA A 35 5.71 3.31 -12.87
N VAL A 36 5.94 3.16 -11.56
CA VAL A 36 7.23 3.46 -10.93
C VAL A 36 8.35 2.60 -11.51
N LYS A 37 8.12 1.28 -11.67
CA LYS A 37 9.10 0.36 -12.26
C LYS A 37 9.42 0.67 -13.72
N GLN A 38 8.44 1.17 -14.47
CA GLN A 38 8.63 1.56 -15.88
C GLN A 38 9.35 2.91 -16.05
N SER A 39 9.37 3.73 -15.00
CA SER A 39 10.07 5.02 -14.99
C SER A 39 11.54 4.95 -14.54
N SER A 40 12.06 3.74 -14.28
CA SER A 40 13.45 3.49 -13.89
C SER A 40 14.33 3.03 -15.05
#